data_AF-A0A9D4RIW5-F1
#
_entry.id   AF-A0A9D4RIW5-F1
#
_cell.length_a   1.000
_cell.length_b   1.000
_cell.length_c   1.000
_cell.angle_alpha   90.00
_cell.angle_beta   90.00
_cell.angle_gamma   90.00
#
_symmetry.space_group_name_H-M   'P 1'
#
loop_
_entity.id
_entity.type
_entity.pdbx_description
1 polymer ?
#
loop_
_entity_poly.entity_id
_entity_poly.type
_entity_poly.pdbx_seq_one_letter_code
_entity_poly.pdbx_strand_id
1 'polypeptide(L)'
;MFIQFIFIQLKEKKKQNIKDKFTGFNKELEEIVRTQKTYAISDVELRADMKKDNVEYIFPLYRIFLEKYCKMNFTKNLDKYERYSVENVQGIIEKKLFDTAA
;
A
#
# COMPACT_ATOMS: atom_id res chain seq x y z
N MET A 1 6.51 -4.59 29.05
CA MET A 1 5.90 -3.33 28.58
C MET A 1 4.71 -3.68 27.69
N PHE A 2 3.55 -3.93 28.29
CA PHE A 2 2.32 -4.29 27.55
C PHE A 2 1.63 -2.99 27.14
N ILE A 3 1.75 -2.62 25.86
CA ILE A 3 0.93 -1.53 25.31
C ILE A 3 -0.48 -2.10 25.15
N GLN A 4 -1.37 -1.67 26.03
CA GLN A 4 -2.79 -1.89 25.92
C GLN A 4 -3.28 -1.19 24.66
N PHE A 5 -3.67 -1.97 23.65
CA PHE A 5 -4.36 -1.46 22.47
C PHE A 5 -5.71 -0.89 22.92
N ILE A 6 -5.76 0.42 23.17
CA ILE A 6 -7.02 1.12 23.37
C ILE A 6 -7.73 1.13 22.02
N PHE A 7 -8.75 0.29 21.88
CA PHE A 7 -9.66 0.32 20.75
C PHE A 7 -10.54 1.56 20.84
N ILE A 8 -10.20 2.59 20.07
CA ILE A 8 -10.97 3.83 20.00
C ILE A 8 -12.29 3.57 19.29
N GLN A 9 -13.42 3.88 19.95
CA GLN A 9 -14.74 3.85 19.36
C GLN A 9 -14.90 4.98 18.34
N LEU A 10 -15.18 4.62 17.08
CA LEU A 10 -15.32 5.56 15.98
C LEU A 10 -16.80 5.80 15.62
N LYS A 11 -17.12 7.03 15.24
CA LYS A 11 -18.41 7.34 14.58
C LYS A 11 -18.48 6.66 13.20
N GLU A 12 -19.66 6.20 12.79
CA GLU A 12 -19.86 5.47 11.51
C GLU A 12 -19.31 6.21 10.29
N LYS A 13 -19.51 7.54 10.19
CA LYS A 13 -18.94 8.35 9.11
C LYS A 13 -17.41 8.24 9.05
N LYS A 14 -16.72 8.23 10.21
CA LYS A 14 -15.26 8.05 10.26
C LYS A 14 -14.86 6.64 9.84
N LYS A 15 -15.61 5.62 10.25
CA LYS A 15 -15.36 4.23 9.81
C LYS A 15 -15.47 4.10 8.30
N GLN A 16 -16.50 4.68 7.70
CA GLN A 16 -16.69 4.65 6.25
C GLN A 16 -15.53 5.35 5.53
N ASN A 17 -15.14 6.56 5.97
CA ASN A 17 -14.01 7.26 5.38
C ASN A 17 -12.70 6.44 5.44
N ILE A 18 -12.48 5.63 6.48
CA ILE A 18 -11.30 4.75 6.57
C ILE A 18 -11.40 3.62 5.56
N LYS A 19 -12.56 2.96 5.45
CA LYS A 19 -12.83 1.92 4.45
C LYS A 19 -12.59 2.44 3.02
N ASP A 20 -13.04 3.65 2.73
CA ASP A 20 -12.87 4.28 1.42
C ASP A 20 -11.39 4.55 1.12
N LYS A 21 -10.58 4.93 2.12
CA LYS A 21 -9.13 5.10 1.95
C LYS A 21 -8.41 3.81 1.59
N PHE A 22 -8.69 2.71 2.32
CA PHE A 22 -8.13 1.40 1.97
C PHE A 22 -8.55 0.95 0.58
N THR A 23 -9.83 1.13 0.25
CA THR A 23 -10.37 0.73 -1.05
C THR A 23 -9.76 1.55 -2.19
N GLY A 24 -9.59 2.85 -1.99
CA GLY A 24 -8.89 3.73 -2.92
C GLY A 24 -7.44 3.31 -3.11
N PHE A 25 -6.69 3.09 -2.03
CA PHE A 25 -5.31 2.61 -2.12
C PHE A 25 -5.19 1.30 -2.91
N ASN A 26 -6.04 0.31 -2.61
CA ASN A 26 -6.01 -0.98 -3.31
C ASN A 26 -6.26 -0.81 -4.82
N LYS A 27 -7.26 0.00 -5.19
CA LYS A 27 -7.59 0.27 -6.60
C LYS A 27 -6.44 0.99 -7.32
N GLU A 28 -5.91 2.05 -6.72
CA GLU A 28 -4.82 2.83 -7.32
C GLU A 28 -3.55 1.99 -7.48
N LEU A 29 -3.19 1.16 -6.48
CA LEU A 29 -2.05 0.27 -6.59
C LEU A 29 -2.24 -0.76 -7.72
N GLU A 30 -3.42 -1.38 -7.81
CA GLU A 30 -3.75 -2.32 -8.90
C GLU A 30 -3.65 -1.63 -10.27
N GLU A 31 -4.11 -0.39 -10.39
CA GLU A 31 -4.06 0.40 -11.63
C GLU A 31 -2.64 0.82 -12.03
N ILE A 32 -1.82 1.25 -11.07
CA ILE A 32 -0.40 1.56 -11.28
C ILE A 32 0.33 0.32 -11.77
N VAL A 33 0.14 -0.82 -11.12
CA VAL A 33 0.76 -2.09 -11.52
C VAL A 33 0.32 -2.50 -12.92
N ARG A 34 -0.97 -2.40 -13.23
CA ARG A 34 -1.51 -2.73 -14.56
C ARG A 34 -0.85 -1.89 -15.65
N THR A 35 -0.70 -0.60 -15.40
CA THR A 35 -0.18 0.36 -16.38
C THR A 35 1.34 0.26 -16.50
N GLN A 36 2.08 0.31 -15.39
CA GLN A 36 3.54 0.35 -15.43
C GLN A 36 4.20 -1.00 -15.78
N LYS A 37 3.44 -2.09 -15.78
CA LYS A 37 3.86 -3.37 -16.38
C LYS A 37 4.03 -3.32 -17.89
N THR A 38 3.36 -2.39 -18.58
CA THR A 38 3.47 -2.27 -20.04
C THR A 38 4.66 -1.40 -20.46
N TYR A 39 5.28 -0.71 -19.50
CA TYR A 39 6.47 0.10 -19.74
C TYR A 39 7.70 -0.77 -19.66
N ALA A 40 8.57 -0.69 -20.67
CA ALA A 40 9.86 -1.33 -20.67
C ALA A 40 10.95 -0.27 -20.56
N ILE A 41 11.77 -0.35 -19.50
CA ILE A 41 12.96 0.49 -19.35
C ILE A 41 14.16 -0.43 -19.63
N SER A 42 14.90 -0.17 -20.71
CA SER A 42 16.04 -0.99 -21.13
C SER A 42 17.25 -0.81 -20.21
N ASP A 43 17.50 0.43 -19.79
CA ASP A 43 18.57 0.79 -18.87
C ASP A 43 18.34 0.14 -17.49
N VAL A 44 19.31 -0.66 -17.06
CA VAL A 44 19.22 -1.46 -15.82
C VAL A 44 19.38 -0.59 -14.59
N GLU A 45 20.26 0.42 -14.63
CA GLU A 45 20.54 1.30 -13.50
C GLU A 45 19.36 2.24 -13.28
N LEU A 46 18.89 2.89 -14.35
CA LEU A 46 17.70 3.75 -14.29
C LEU A 46 16.47 2.99 -13.78
N ARG A 47 16.26 1.75 -14.24
CA ARG A 47 15.16 0.90 -13.79
C ARG A 47 15.28 0.56 -12.30
N ALA A 48 16.49 0.27 -11.82
CA ALA A 48 16.72 -0.03 -10.41
C ALA A 48 16.52 1.21 -9.52
N ASP A 49 17.05 2.37 -9.94
CA ASP A 49 16.92 3.63 -9.22
C ASP A 49 15.46 4.08 -9.15
N MET A 50 14.72 4.04 -10.26
CA MET A 50 13.30 4.38 -10.25
C MET A 50 12.47 3.46 -9.34
N LYS A 51 12.78 2.16 -9.31
CA LYS A 51 12.12 1.21 -8.39
C LYS A 51 12.45 1.56 -6.94
N LYS A 52 13.72 1.84 -6.64
CA LYS A 52 14.19 2.20 -5.31
C LYS A 52 13.54 3.50 -4.81
N ASP A 53 13.55 4.55 -5.61
CA ASP A 53 12.95 5.84 -5.28
C ASP A 53 11.45 5.70 -4.98
N ASN A 54 10.74 4.92 -5.79
CA ASN A 54 9.32 4.64 -5.55
C ASN A 54 9.08 3.91 -4.23
N VAL A 55 9.91 2.90 -3.90
CA VAL A 55 9.82 2.20 -2.61
C VAL A 55 10.10 3.17 -1.46
N GLU A 56 11.21 3.92 -1.51
CA GLU A 56 11.62 4.85 -0.45
C GLU A 56 10.57 5.93 -0.19
N TYR A 57 9.87 6.37 -1.25
CA TYR A 57 8.78 7.34 -1.13
C TYR A 57 7.48 6.74 -0.55
N ILE A 58 7.05 5.58 -1.07
CA ILE A 58 5.74 4.99 -0.73
C ILE A 58 5.76 4.29 0.64
N PHE A 59 6.86 3.59 0.95
CA PHE A 59 7.00 2.76 2.14
C PHE A 59 6.69 3.49 3.46
N PRO A 60 7.33 4.65 3.77
CA PRO A 60 7.07 5.34 5.04
C PRO A 60 5.62 5.84 5.13
N LEU A 61 5.05 6.31 4.02
CA LEU A 61 3.67 6.80 3.98
C LEU A 61 2.66 5.68 4.20
N TYR A 62 2.88 4.53 3.56
CA TYR A 62 2.00 3.38 3.70
C TYR A 62 2.10 2.74 5.09
N ARG A 63 3.31 2.65 5.67
CA ARG A 63 3.50 2.21 7.06
C ARG A 63 2.72 3.09 8.03
N ILE A 64 2.86 4.42 7.93
CA ILE A 64 2.14 5.37 8.79
C ILE A 64 0.62 5.21 8.61
N PHE A 65 0.16 4.99 7.38
CA PHE A 65 -1.25 4.73 7.09
C PHE A 65 -1.77 3.48 7.81
N LEU A 66 -1.08 2.34 7.71
CA LEU A 66 -1.45 1.10 8.39
C LEU A 66 -1.40 1.24 9.92
N GLU A 67 -0.31 1.77 10.46
CA GLU A 67 -0.16 1.97 11.91
C GLU A 67 -1.24 2.85 12.52
N LYS A 68 -1.71 3.84 11.75
CA LYS A 68 -2.78 4.74 12.16
C LYS A 68 -4.14 4.05 12.13
N TYR A 69 -4.47 3.36 11.05
CA TYR A 69 -5.85 2.92 10.81
C TYR A 69 -6.13 1.47 11.20
N CYS A 70 -5.16 0.55 11.14
CA CYS A 70 -5.37 -0.86 11.53
C CYS A 70 -5.63 -1.02 13.04
N LYS A 71 -5.17 -0.06 13.84
CA LYS A 71 -5.44 -0.01 15.29
C LYS A 71 -6.84 0.51 15.62
N MET A 72 -7.57 1.05 14.64
CA MET A 72 -8.91 1.60 14.83
C MET A 72 -9.97 0.52 14.59
N ASN A 73 -11.04 0.50 15.38
CA ASN A 73 -12.15 -0.43 15.19
C ASN A 73 -13.11 0.07 14.08
N PHE A 74 -12.61 0.18 12.84
CA PHE A 74 -13.36 0.69 11.70
C PHE A 74 -14.14 -0.38 10.93
N THR A 75 -13.78 -1.66 11.09
CA THR A 75 -14.39 -2.80 10.43
C THR A 75 -14.27 -4.06 11.29
N LYS A 76 -15.18 -5.02 11.10
CA LYS A 76 -15.08 -6.37 11.69
C LYS A 76 -14.29 -7.34 10.81
N ASN A 77 -14.08 -6.99 9.54
CA ASN A 77 -13.36 -7.79 8.56
C ASN A 77 -12.21 -6.94 8.02
N LEU A 78 -11.04 -7.03 8.67
CA LEU A 78 -9.88 -6.20 8.37
C LEU A 78 -9.21 -6.64 7.05
N ASP A 79 -9.10 -7.96 6.85
CA ASP A 79 -8.47 -8.58 5.67
C ASP A 79 -9.11 -8.16 4.33
N LYS A 80 -10.40 -7.79 4.36
CA LYS A 80 -11.08 -7.22 3.19
C LYS A 80 -10.46 -5.90 2.72
N TYR A 81 -9.97 -5.09 3.66
CA TYR A 81 -9.48 -3.73 3.44
C TYR A 81 -7.95 -3.66 3.43
N GLU A 82 -7.29 -4.26 4.41
CA GLU A 82 -5.84 -4.42 4.46
C GLU A 82 -5.42 -5.61 3.60
N ARG A 83 -5.36 -5.41 2.28
CA ARG A 83 -5.00 -6.47 1.31
C ARG A 83 -3.50 -6.67 1.14
N TYR A 84 -2.70 -5.67 1.50
CA TYR A 84 -1.27 -5.64 1.24
C TYR A 84 -0.55 -5.24 2.52
N SER A 85 0.43 -6.05 2.93
CA SER A 85 1.43 -5.60 3.90
C SER A 85 2.38 -4.59 3.25
N VAL A 86 3.20 -3.90 4.06
CA VAL A 86 4.21 -2.99 3.53
C VAL A 86 5.21 -3.74 2.63
N GLU A 87 5.58 -4.95 3.01
CA GLU A 87 6.46 -5.85 2.26
C GLU A 87 5.80 -6.33 0.96
N ASN A 88 4.47 -6.52 0.94
CA ASN A 88 3.75 -6.83 -0.29
C ASN A 88 3.81 -5.65 -1.28
N VAL A 89 3.62 -4.41 -0.81
CA VAL A 89 3.72 -3.21 -1.66
C VAL A 89 5.13 -3.05 -2.22
N GLN A 90 6.16 -3.22 -1.38
CA GLN A 90 7.56 -3.20 -1.82
C GLN A 90 7.83 -4.26 -2.89
N GLY A 91 7.44 -5.52 -2.64
CA GLY A 91 7.67 -6.61 -3.58
C GLY A 91 6.91 -6.43 -4.90
N ILE A 92 5.76 -5.75 -4.88
CA ILE A 92 5.05 -5.35 -6.10
C ILE A 92 5.88 -4.35 -6.92
N ILE A 93 6.42 -3.31 -6.28
CA ILE A 93 7.19 -2.26 -6.97
C ILE A 93 8.47 -2.84 -7.57
N GLU A 94 9.22 -3.61 -6.77
CA GLU A 94 10.53 -4.15 -7.17
C GLU A 94 10.41 -5.21 -8.29
N LYS A 95 9.39 -6.07 -8.23
CA LYS A 95 9.31 -7.27 -9.07
C LYS A 95 8.29 -7.21 -10.20
N LYS A 96 7.46 -6.16 -10.28
CA LYS A 96 6.36 -6.12 -11.25
C LYS A 96 6.32 -4.88 -12.11
N LEU A 97 7.14 -3.86 -11.86
CA LEU A 97 7.10 -2.61 -12.61
C LEU A 97 8.27 -2.53 -13.57
N PHE A 98 8.08 -1.94 -14.75
CA PHE A 98 9.14 -1.60 -15.70
C PHE A 98 9.97 -2.76 -16.25
N ASP A 99 9.53 -4.01 -16.06
CA ASP A 99 10.27 -5.17 -16.55
C ASP A 99 10.29 -5.17 -18.08
N THR A 100 11.41 -5.62 -18.66
CA THR A 100 11.53 -5.79 -20.10
C THR A 100 10.40 -6.70 -20.56
N ALA A 101 9.48 -6.17 -21.37
CA ALA A 101 8.47 -6.99 -22.02
C ALA A 101 9.17 -8.19 -22.66
N ALA A 102 8.80 -9.40 -22.22
CA ALA A 102 9.26 -10.65 -22.81
C ALA A 102 8.76 -10.76 -24.25
#